data_AF-A0A379A014-F1
#
_entry.id   AF-A0A379A014-F1
#
_cell.length_a   1.000
_cell.length_b   1.000
_cell.length_c   1.000
_cell.angle_alpha   90.00
_cell.angle_beta   90.00
_cell.angle_gamma   90.00
#
_symmetry.space_group_name_H-M   'P 1'
#
loop_
_entity.id
_entity.type
_entity.pdbx_description
1 polymer ?
#
loop_
_entity_poly.entity_id
_entity_poly.type
_entity_poly.pdbx_seq_one_letter_code
_entity_poly.pdbx_strand_id
1 'polypeptide(L)'
;MSGGRNKVKAATALAAALGFWLGGTALAEQTSPAPGTLNVLCGVDEDWCATMETAFERHSGLEITMTRLSTGEILDAIRMDSAAPTVDVWWGGTGDTHLQAAAEGLLEAYTSPHEADLLPWAQNFHAMSGSLSSGVYAGALGFAYNADLLAQRRLPAPSCWNDLTDPAYRGDIQIGHPETSGTAYTALATLVQLFGEDEAFAYLGRLGANVSSYTKSGAAPVKAAARGDTLIGISFIHDAVTQKLAGSPLVIVAPCEGTGYEIGAVSLIKGSRNPELARLFADFTLSPEGQATGAQAGQNQIPANAKAALPAAAPDISLMRMVDYDFATFGSPAERSRLLKRFAREMTLTQ
;
A
#
# COMPACT_ATOMS: atom_id res chain seq x y z
N MET A 1 -26.00 -67.42 -41.10
CA MET A 1 -26.25 -68.50 -40.12
C MET A 1 -26.70 -67.81 -38.83
N SER A 2 -28.00 -67.59 -38.60
CA SER A 2 -28.95 -68.58 -38.03
C SER A 2 -28.34 -69.28 -36.81
N GLY A 3 -28.85 -69.20 -35.59
CA GLY A 3 -30.11 -68.68 -35.08
C GLY A 3 -30.38 -69.25 -33.67
N GLY A 4 -31.53 -68.89 -33.10
CA GLY A 4 -32.23 -69.63 -32.03
C GLY A 4 -31.73 -69.36 -30.60
N ARG A 5 -32.45 -68.60 -29.77
CA ARG A 5 -33.65 -68.98 -29.01
C ARG A 5 -33.47 -70.22 -28.13
N ASN A 6 -33.50 -70.02 -26.82
CA ASN A 6 -34.21 -70.93 -25.92
C ASN A 6 -35.07 -70.11 -24.94
N LYS A 7 -36.38 -70.31 -25.04
CA LYS A 7 -37.40 -69.91 -24.05
C LYS A 7 -37.73 -71.14 -23.24
N VAL A 8 -37.77 -71.08 -21.90
CA VAL A 8 -38.61 -71.99 -21.09
C VAL A 8 -39.07 -71.29 -19.81
N LYS A 9 -40.39 -70.99 -19.78
CA LYS A 9 -41.41 -71.14 -18.71
C LYS A 9 -41.23 -70.42 -17.35
N ALA A 10 -42.17 -69.54 -16.97
CA ALA A 10 -43.41 -69.82 -16.19
C ALA A 10 -43.11 -69.90 -14.67
N ALA A 11 -43.88 -69.42 -13.70
CA ALA A 11 -45.18 -68.75 -13.62
C ALA A 11 -45.31 -68.26 -12.16
N THR A 12 -46.07 -67.18 -11.97
CA THR A 12 -46.96 -66.84 -10.85
C THR A 12 -46.56 -67.11 -9.39
N ALA A 13 -46.56 -66.05 -8.56
CA ALA A 13 -47.54 -65.81 -7.49
C ALA A 13 -46.95 -65.24 -6.17
N LEU A 14 -47.67 -64.23 -5.65
CA LEU A 14 -47.86 -63.85 -4.24
C LEU A 14 -46.63 -63.54 -3.36
N ALA A 15 -46.54 -62.30 -2.87
CA ALA A 15 -47.03 -61.94 -1.53
C ALA A 15 -46.43 -60.59 -1.08
N ALA A 16 -47.25 -59.79 -0.42
CA ALA A 16 -46.93 -58.50 0.14
C ALA A 16 -45.87 -58.57 1.25
N ALA A 17 -44.99 -57.56 1.29
CA ALA A 17 -44.29 -57.19 2.51
C ALA A 17 -44.15 -55.67 2.55
N LEU A 18 -44.76 -55.08 3.58
CA LEU A 18 -44.61 -53.69 3.99
C LEU A 18 -43.13 -53.38 4.27
N GLY A 19 -42.55 -52.44 3.51
CA GLY A 19 -41.25 -51.84 3.81
C GLY A 19 -41.46 -50.49 4.48
N PHE A 20 -41.14 -50.42 5.77
CA PHE A 20 -41.12 -49.25 6.63
C PHE A 20 -40.42 -48.04 5.98
N TRP A 21 -41.15 -46.92 5.87
CA TRP A 21 -40.58 -45.59 5.67
C TRP A 21 -39.91 -45.15 6.98
N LEU A 22 -38.63 -45.46 7.15
CA LEU A 22 -37.78 -44.77 8.12
C LEU A 22 -37.13 -43.59 7.40
N GLY A 23 -37.78 -42.43 7.49
CA GLY A 23 -37.21 -41.15 7.13
C GLY A 23 -36.03 -40.86 8.05
N GLY A 24 -34.84 -41.29 7.65
CA GLY A 24 -33.60 -40.79 8.20
C GLY A 24 -33.41 -39.37 7.72
N THR A 25 -33.71 -38.39 8.58
CA THR A 25 -33.18 -37.05 8.45
C THR A 25 -31.67 -37.15 8.53
N ALA A 26 -31.01 -37.20 7.38
CA ALA A 26 -29.58 -36.92 7.29
C ALA A 26 -29.39 -35.51 7.83
N LEU A 27 -28.87 -35.41 9.06
CA LEU A 27 -28.21 -34.19 9.51
C LEU A 27 -27.07 -33.99 8.53
N ALA A 28 -27.26 -33.08 7.57
CA ALA A 28 -26.17 -32.53 6.81
C ALA A 28 -25.28 -31.84 7.84
N GLU A 29 -24.19 -32.50 8.22
CA GLU A 29 -23.05 -31.81 8.79
C GLU A 29 -22.71 -30.70 7.79
N GLN A 30 -23.01 -29.46 8.18
CA GLN A 30 -22.40 -28.29 7.56
C GLN A 30 -20.91 -28.43 7.86
N THR A 31 -20.19 -29.11 6.97
CA THR A 31 -18.75 -28.98 6.89
C THR A 31 -18.48 -27.51 6.62
N SER A 32 -18.08 -26.77 7.66
CA SER A 32 -17.45 -25.47 7.48
C SER A 32 -16.39 -25.64 6.40
N PRO A 33 -16.34 -24.77 5.38
CA PRO A 33 -15.25 -24.82 4.42
C PRO A 33 -13.94 -24.77 5.21
N ALA A 34 -12.97 -25.61 4.83
CA ALA A 34 -11.62 -25.55 5.37
C ALA A 34 -11.15 -24.08 5.36
N PRO A 35 -10.45 -23.60 6.40
CA PRO A 35 -10.00 -22.21 6.43
C PRO A 35 -9.25 -21.91 5.14
N GLY A 36 -9.77 -20.97 4.34
CA GLY A 36 -9.03 -20.44 3.22
C GLY A 36 -7.83 -19.66 3.74
N THR A 37 -6.70 -19.75 3.06
CA THR A 37 -5.54 -18.89 3.34
C THR A 37 -5.91 -17.44 3.06
N LEU A 38 -5.65 -16.53 4.02
CA LEU A 38 -5.83 -15.09 3.82
C LEU A 38 -4.71 -14.56 2.91
N ASN A 39 -5.08 -13.96 1.77
CA ASN A 39 -4.12 -13.40 0.82
C ASN A 39 -4.06 -11.87 0.95
N VAL A 40 -2.89 -11.35 1.35
CA VAL A 40 -2.67 -9.93 1.59
C VAL A 40 -1.67 -9.37 0.58
N LEU A 41 -2.03 -8.26 -0.09
CA LEU A 41 -1.07 -7.42 -0.80
C LEU A 41 -0.53 -6.35 0.14
N CYS A 42 0.78 -6.33 0.32
CA CYS A 42 1.48 -5.44 1.24
C CYS A 42 2.18 -4.30 0.51
N GLY A 43 1.89 -3.05 0.88
CA GLY A 43 2.40 -1.83 0.25
C GLY A 43 3.51 -1.11 1.03
N VAL A 44 3.99 -1.66 2.14
CA VAL A 44 5.07 -1.09 2.96
C VAL A 44 6.43 -1.70 2.63
N ASP A 45 7.43 -1.40 3.48
CA ASP A 45 8.74 -2.04 3.44
C ASP A 45 8.66 -3.53 3.74
N GLU A 46 9.53 -4.31 3.10
CA GLU A 46 9.50 -5.78 3.13
C GLU A 46 9.68 -6.34 4.55
N ASP A 47 10.55 -5.73 5.35
CA ASP A 47 10.77 -6.13 6.75
C ASP A 47 9.51 -5.92 7.60
N TRP A 48 8.72 -4.89 7.28
CA TRP A 48 7.45 -4.65 7.97
C TRP A 48 6.37 -5.62 7.49
N CYS A 49 6.30 -5.95 6.19
CA CYS A 49 5.43 -7.01 5.69
C CYS A 49 5.69 -8.34 6.44
N ALA A 50 6.94 -8.79 6.51
CA ALA A 50 7.30 -10.03 7.19
C ALA A 50 7.00 -10.01 8.70
N THR A 51 7.24 -8.86 9.35
CA THR A 51 6.97 -8.69 10.79
C THR A 51 5.46 -8.70 11.07
N MET A 52 4.66 -8.04 10.23
CA MET A 52 3.20 -8.01 10.33
C MET A 52 2.60 -9.41 10.10
N GLU A 53 3.07 -10.12 9.07
CA GLU A 53 2.67 -11.50 8.79
C GLU A 53 2.91 -12.39 10.02
N THR A 54 4.16 -12.46 10.50
CA THR A 54 4.51 -13.26 11.68
C THR A 54 3.69 -12.88 12.93
N ALA A 55 3.43 -11.59 13.12
CA ALA A 55 2.66 -11.12 14.27
C ALA A 55 1.18 -11.50 14.17
N PHE A 56 0.58 -11.36 12.99
CA PHE A 56 -0.81 -11.74 12.76
C PHE A 56 -1.02 -13.25 12.86
N GLU A 57 -0.11 -14.06 12.30
CA GLU A 57 -0.18 -15.52 12.40
C GLU A 57 -0.13 -15.98 13.85
N ARG A 58 0.75 -15.37 14.66
CA ARG A 58 0.82 -15.63 16.09
C ARG A 58 -0.44 -15.17 16.84
N HIS A 59 -1.03 -14.04 16.46
CA HIS A 59 -2.23 -13.49 17.09
C HIS A 59 -3.48 -14.33 16.77
N SER A 60 -3.62 -14.74 15.51
CA SER A 60 -4.83 -15.42 15.00
C SER A 60 -4.75 -16.94 15.03
N GLY A 61 -3.55 -17.51 15.06
CA GLY A 61 -3.31 -18.94 14.88
C GLY A 61 -3.52 -19.44 13.44
N LEU A 62 -3.61 -18.52 12.47
CA LEU A 62 -3.81 -18.81 11.04
C LEU A 62 -2.50 -18.62 10.28
N GLU A 63 -2.26 -19.45 9.27
CA GLU A 63 -1.24 -19.16 8.27
C GLU A 63 -1.83 -18.22 7.20
N ILE A 64 -1.07 -17.20 6.79
CA ILE A 64 -1.49 -16.26 5.75
C ILE A 64 -0.48 -16.24 4.61
N THR A 65 -0.79 -15.51 3.54
CA THR A 65 0.16 -15.24 2.48
C THR A 65 0.23 -13.74 2.25
N MET A 66 1.39 -13.15 2.49
CA MET A 66 1.62 -11.75 2.24
C MET A 66 2.57 -11.53 1.05
N THR A 67 2.11 -10.81 0.03
CA THR A 67 2.93 -10.46 -1.14
C THR A 67 3.19 -8.96 -1.17
N ARG A 68 4.47 -8.58 -1.11
CA ARG A 68 4.88 -7.17 -1.16
C ARG A 68 4.93 -6.67 -2.61
N LEU A 69 4.25 -5.56 -2.89
CA LEU A 69 4.26 -4.86 -4.18
C LEU A 69 4.36 -3.34 -3.97
N SER A 70 4.74 -2.59 -5.00
CA SER A 70 4.64 -1.12 -4.93
C SER A 70 3.18 -0.69 -5.04
N THR A 71 2.81 0.41 -4.39
CA THR A 71 1.41 0.83 -4.21
C THR A 71 0.61 0.94 -5.52
N GLY A 72 1.19 1.50 -6.59
CA GLY A 72 0.53 1.59 -7.89
C GLY A 72 0.29 0.21 -8.52
N GLU A 73 1.21 -0.73 -8.32
CA GLU A 73 1.06 -2.10 -8.82
C GLU A 73 0.01 -2.89 -8.05
N ILE A 74 -0.16 -2.62 -6.76
CA ILE A 74 -1.25 -3.23 -5.97
C ILE A 74 -2.60 -2.83 -6.57
N LEU A 75 -2.79 -1.54 -6.85
CA LEU A 75 -4.01 -1.06 -7.49
C LEU A 75 -4.26 -1.75 -8.84
N ASP A 76 -3.22 -1.86 -9.67
CA ASP A 76 -3.35 -2.52 -10.98
C ASP A 76 -3.62 -4.02 -10.85
N ALA A 77 -3.00 -4.71 -9.89
CA ALA A 77 -3.27 -6.11 -9.59
C ALA A 77 -4.74 -6.32 -9.14
N ILE A 78 -5.26 -5.48 -8.26
CA ILE A 78 -6.67 -5.54 -7.81
C ILE A 78 -7.63 -5.28 -8.96
N ARG A 79 -7.34 -4.30 -9.84
CA ARG A 79 -8.13 -4.05 -11.05
C ARG A 79 -8.17 -5.28 -11.96
N MET A 80 -7.02 -5.89 -12.20
CA MET A 80 -6.90 -7.08 -13.05
C MET A 80 -7.63 -8.29 -12.48
N ASP A 81 -7.66 -8.44 -11.16
CA ASP A 81 -8.28 -9.59 -10.46
C ASP A 81 -9.76 -9.35 -10.09
N SER A 82 -10.31 -8.18 -10.38
CA SER A 82 -11.62 -7.71 -9.91
C SER A 82 -12.82 -8.59 -10.28
N ALA A 83 -12.74 -9.36 -11.37
CA ALA A 83 -13.84 -10.23 -11.81
C ALA A 83 -13.98 -11.49 -10.94
N ALA A 84 -12.88 -11.99 -10.35
CA ALA A 84 -12.88 -13.19 -9.52
C ALA A 84 -11.76 -13.16 -8.46
N PRO A 85 -11.81 -12.22 -7.49
CA PRO A 85 -10.70 -11.91 -6.62
C PRO A 85 -10.10 -13.11 -5.89
N THR A 86 -8.78 -13.10 -5.84
CA THR A 86 -7.91 -14.04 -5.12
C THR A 86 -7.22 -13.35 -3.94
N VAL A 87 -7.13 -12.02 -3.96
CA VAL A 87 -6.66 -11.18 -2.85
C VAL A 87 -7.81 -10.83 -1.93
N ASP A 88 -7.56 -10.85 -0.61
CA ASP A 88 -8.55 -10.55 0.42
C ASP A 88 -8.36 -9.15 1.02
N VAL A 89 -7.10 -8.74 1.22
CA VAL A 89 -6.75 -7.48 1.87
C VAL A 89 -5.63 -6.78 1.10
N TRP A 90 -5.75 -5.46 0.99
CA TRP A 90 -4.63 -4.56 0.70
C TRP A 90 -4.23 -3.85 1.99
N TRP A 91 -3.00 -4.03 2.42
CA TRP A 91 -2.43 -3.37 3.59
C TRP A 91 -1.20 -2.52 3.27
N GLY A 92 -1.24 -1.24 3.65
CA GLY A 92 -0.16 -0.28 3.52
C GLY A 92 0.01 0.34 2.13
N GLY A 93 0.94 1.28 2.02
CA GLY A 93 1.12 2.12 0.83
C GLY A 93 0.21 3.34 0.80
N THR A 94 0.48 4.27 -0.11
CA THR A 94 -0.15 5.61 -0.14
C THR A 94 -1.67 5.58 -0.34
N GLY A 95 -2.38 6.38 0.45
CA GLY A 95 -3.85 6.43 0.48
C GLY A 95 -4.52 6.89 -0.81
N ASP A 96 -3.82 7.65 -1.67
CA ASP A 96 -4.36 8.11 -2.95
C ASP A 96 -4.92 6.96 -3.80
N THR A 97 -4.23 5.82 -3.83
CA THR A 97 -4.62 4.67 -4.64
C THR A 97 -5.67 3.79 -3.94
N HIS A 98 -5.74 3.82 -2.61
CA HIS A 98 -6.86 3.21 -1.87
C HIS A 98 -8.16 3.97 -2.16
N LEU A 99 -8.13 5.31 -2.21
CA LEU A 99 -9.28 6.12 -2.58
C LEU A 99 -9.72 5.89 -4.03
N GLN A 100 -8.78 5.63 -4.94
CA GLN A 100 -9.11 5.23 -6.31
C GLN A 100 -9.80 3.87 -6.35
N ALA A 101 -9.27 2.87 -5.65
CA ALA A 101 -9.91 1.57 -5.57
C ALA A 101 -11.32 1.67 -4.96
N ALA A 102 -11.51 2.54 -3.96
CA ALA A 102 -12.82 2.85 -3.40
C ALA A 102 -13.77 3.44 -4.46
N ALA A 103 -13.34 4.47 -5.19
CA ALA A 103 -14.12 5.12 -6.23
C ALA A 103 -14.46 4.20 -7.42
N GLU A 104 -13.61 3.22 -7.70
CA GLU A 104 -13.81 2.21 -8.74
C GLU A 104 -14.68 1.03 -8.26
N GLY A 105 -15.10 1.02 -7.00
CA GLY A 105 -15.96 -0.02 -6.44
C GLY A 105 -15.26 -1.36 -6.25
N LEU A 106 -13.93 -1.34 -6.06
CA LEU A 106 -13.08 -2.52 -5.87
C LEU A 106 -12.96 -2.96 -4.41
N LEU A 107 -13.41 -2.11 -3.47
CA LEU A 107 -13.25 -2.34 -2.04
C LEU A 107 -14.59 -2.67 -1.37
N GLU A 108 -14.51 -3.38 -0.25
CA GLU A 108 -15.65 -3.72 0.61
C GLU A 108 -15.68 -2.77 1.82
N ALA A 109 -16.87 -2.28 2.16
CA ALA A 109 -17.02 -1.36 3.28
C ALA A 109 -16.92 -2.11 4.61
N TYR A 110 -16.10 -1.59 5.53
CA TYR A 110 -15.93 -2.16 6.85
C TYR A 110 -15.43 -1.12 7.85
N THR A 111 -16.09 -1.03 9.01
CA THR A 111 -15.65 -0.19 10.12
C THR A 111 -15.15 -1.08 11.25
N SER A 112 -13.85 -1.02 11.51
CA SER A 112 -13.22 -1.72 12.63
C SER A 112 -13.69 -1.17 13.98
N PRO A 113 -13.79 -1.99 15.04
CA PRO A 113 -13.95 -1.49 16.41
C PRO A 113 -12.82 -0.55 16.85
N HIS A 114 -11.64 -0.64 16.24
CA HIS A 114 -10.50 0.23 16.51
C HIS A 114 -10.59 1.60 15.85
N GLU A 115 -11.53 1.83 14.92
CA GLU A 115 -11.68 3.11 14.22
C GLU A 115 -11.86 4.29 15.18
N ALA A 116 -12.61 4.08 16.27
CA ALA A 116 -12.84 5.10 17.30
C ALA A 116 -11.59 5.46 18.12
N ASP A 117 -10.58 4.60 18.12
CA ASP A 117 -9.30 4.81 18.79
C ASP A 117 -8.25 5.46 17.88
N LEU A 118 -8.55 5.64 16.59
CA LEU A 118 -7.63 6.25 15.64
C LEU A 118 -7.56 7.77 15.80
N LEU A 119 -6.45 8.36 15.38
CA LEU A 119 -6.24 9.80 15.34
C LEU A 119 -7.19 10.45 14.32
N PRO A 120 -7.56 11.74 14.52
CA PRO A 120 -8.56 12.41 13.68
C PRO A 120 -8.29 12.37 12.17
N TRP A 121 -7.02 12.44 11.75
CA TRP A 121 -6.66 12.37 10.33
C TRP A 121 -6.96 11.01 9.70
N ALA A 122 -6.82 9.92 10.47
CA ALA A 122 -7.14 8.57 10.01
C ALA A 122 -8.66 8.35 9.92
N GLN A 123 -9.40 8.85 10.91
CA GLN A 123 -10.87 8.83 10.89
C GLN A 123 -11.43 9.64 9.71
N ASN A 124 -10.82 10.80 9.42
CA ASN A 124 -11.21 11.62 8.26
C ASN A 124 -10.95 10.89 6.95
N PHE A 125 -9.82 10.18 6.82
CA PHE A 125 -9.53 9.34 5.66
C PHE A 125 -10.55 8.21 5.50
N HIS A 126 -10.93 7.55 6.60
CA HIS A 126 -11.98 6.53 6.60
C HIS A 126 -13.31 7.08 6.11
N ALA A 127 -13.75 8.22 6.64
CA ALA A 127 -14.97 8.89 6.23
C ALA A 127 -14.92 9.31 4.75
N MET A 128 -13.79 9.86 4.29
CA MET A 128 -13.59 10.28 2.89
C MET A 128 -13.69 9.10 1.92
N SER A 129 -13.23 7.92 2.33
CA SER A 129 -13.36 6.70 1.53
C SER A 129 -14.79 6.13 1.49
N GLY A 130 -15.72 6.63 2.31
CA GLY A 130 -17.04 6.02 2.47
C GLY A 130 -17.01 4.71 3.27
N SER A 131 -16.11 4.60 4.25
CA SER A 131 -15.84 3.38 5.03
C SER A 131 -15.23 2.22 4.24
N LEU A 132 -14.63 2.51 3.07
CA LEU A 132 -14.01 1.50 2.19
C LEU A 132 -12.51 1.29 2.47
N SER A 133 -11.90 2.18 3.25
CA SER A 133 -10.49 2.11 3.63
C SER A 133 -10.28 2.78 4.98
N SER A 134 -9.27 2.37 5.76
CA SER A 134 -8.94 3.00 7.05
C SER A 134 -7.46 3.36 7.12
N GLY A 135 -7.15 4.54 7.68
CA GLY A 135 -5.77 4.99 7.86
C GLY A 135 -5.02 4.19 8.91
N VAL A 136 -3.81 3.71 8.58
CA VAL A 136 -2.94 2.90 9.45
C VAL A 136 -1.74 3.70 9.95
N TYR A 137 -1.18 4.58 9.12
CA TYR A 137 -0.03 5.42 9.48
C TYR A 137 0.03 6.69 8.61
N ALA A 138 0.87 7.66 9.01
CA ALA A 138 1.17 8.85 8.22
C ALA A 138 2.69 9.01 8.02
N GLY A 139 3.08 9.58 6.88
CA GLY A 139 4.48 9.81 6.53
C GLY A 139 4.67 11.11 5.74
N ALA A 140 5.52 12.02 6.24
CA ALA A 140 5.86 13.23 5.50
C ALA A 140 6.80 12.92 4.33
N LEU A 141 6.54 13.55 3.19
CA LEU A 141 7.40 13.49 2.01
C LEU A 141 8.63 14.39 2.21
N GLY A 142 9.77 14.00 1.65
CA GLY A 142 10.94 14.86 1.57
C GLY A 142 12.02 14.25 0.71
N PHE A 143 13.25 14.56 1.04
CA PHE A 143 14.41 13.90 0.46
C PHE A 143 15.50 13.73 1.51
N ALA A 144 16.46 12.87 1.22
CA ALA A 144 17.71 12.82 1.96
C ALA A 144 18.89 12.75 1.01
N TYR A 145 20.00 13.34 1.45
CA TYR A 145 21.26 13.28 0.71
C TYR A 145 22.35 12.59 1.53
N ASN A 146 23.27 11.93 0.84
CA ASN A 146 24.46 11.34 1.44
C ASN A 146 25.51 12.42 1.72
N ALA A 147 25.77 12.70 3.00
CA ALA A 147 26.66 13.76 3.45
C ALA A 147 28.11 13.52 3.05
N ASP A 148 28.56 12.27 3.09
CA ASP A 148 29.94 11.91 2.74
C ASP A 148 30.21 12.14 1.25
N LEU A 149 29.28 11.71 0.38
CA LEU A 149 29.36 11.97 -1.05
C LEU A 149 29.28 13.47 -1.37
N LEU A 150 28.39 14.21 -0.69
CA LEU A 150 28.23 15.65 -0.88
C LEU A 150 29.54 16.39 -0.55
N ALA A 151 30.16 16.06 0.59
CA ALA A 151 31.42 16.64 1.02
C ALA A 151 32.59 16.24 0.10
N GLN A 152 32.67 14.97 -0.30
CA GLN A 152 33.70 14.45 -1.21
C GLN A 152 33.68 15.18 -2.55
N ARG A 153 32.48 15.43 -3.09
CA ARG A 153 32.27 16.10 -4.39
C ARG A 153 32.22 17.62 -4.28
N ARG A 154 32.27 18.18 -3.06
CA ARG A 154 32.19 19.63 -2.77
C ARG A 154 30.96 20.29 -3.38
N LEU A 155 29.82 19.60 -3.31
CA LEU A 155 28.55 20.09 -3.83
C LEU A 155 27.85 20.97 -2.77
N PRO A 156 27.02 21.94 -3.19
CA PRO A 156 26.17 22.68 -2.25
C PRO A 156 25.21 21.70 -1.54
N ALA A 157 24.80 22.01 -0.31
CA ALA A 157 23.81 21.22 0.40
C ALA A 157 22.39 21.70 0.05
N PRO A 158 21.49 20.84 -0.47
CA PRO A 158 20.12 21.25 -0.79
C PRO A 158 19.26 21.33 0.48
N SER A 159 18.37 22.32 0.52
CA SER A 159 17.42 22.57 1.62
C SER A 159 15.98 22.78 1.13
N CYS A 160 15.81 23.03 -0.16
CA CYS A 160 14.56 23.34 -0.83
C CYS A 160 14.35 22.41 -2.03
N TRP A 161 13.10 22.26 -2.50
CA TRP A 161 12.82 21.53 -3.74
C TRP A 161 13.55 22.17 -4.92
N ASN A 162 13.52 23.50 -5.02
CA ASN A 162 14.16 24.21 -6.13
C ASN A 162 15.67 23.96 -6.22
N ASP A 163 16.36 23.72 -5.09
CA ASP A 163 17.79 23.40 -5.07
C ASP A 163 18.09 22.14 -5.87
N LEU A 164 17.18 21.16 -5.89
CA LEU A 164 17.36 19.89 -6.61
C LEU A 164 17.45 20.05 -8.13
N THR A 165 17.15 21.24 -8.67
CA THR A 165 17.30 21.57 -10.09
C THR A 165 18.67 22.13 -10.47
N ASP A 166 19.57 22.31 -9.50
CA ASP A 166 20.95 22.74 -9.77
C ASP A 166 21.67 21.72 -10.68
N PRO A 167 22.23 22.12 -11.83
CA PRO A 167 22.97 21.23 -12.72
C PRO A 167 24.15 20.49 -12.06
N ALA A 168 24.62 20.94 -10.89
CA ALA A 168 25.62 20.26 -10.09
C ALA A 168 25.19 18.85 -9.63
N TYR A 169 23.88 18.56 -9.62
CA TYR A 169 23.33 17.24 -9.27
C TYR A 169 22.98 16.37 -10.49
N ARG A 170 23.51 16.69 -11.67
CA ARG A 170 23.21 15.95 -12.90
C ARG A 170 23.53 14.45 -12.76
N GLY A 171 22.50 13.61 -12.86
CA GLY A 171 22.65 12.15 -12.76
C GLY A 171 22.90 11.65 -11.34
N ASP A 172 22.54 12.43 -10.31
CA ASP A 172 22.82 12.12 -8.91
C ASP A 172 21.56 12.11 -8.02
N ILE A 173 20.37 12.24 -8.63
CA ILE A 173 19.07 12.16 -7.95
C ILE A 173 18.33 10.89 -8.35
N GLN A 174 17.68 10.23 -7.41
CA GLN A 174 16.68 9.19 -7.69
C GLN A 174 15.33 9.56 -7.08
N ILE A 175 14.26 9.13 -7.77
CA ILE A 175 12.87 9.22 -7.33
C ILE A 175 12.11 8.02 -7.90
N GLY A 176 10.99 7.62 -7.29
CA GLY A 176 10.12 6.60 -7.87
C GLY A 176 9.48 7.04 -9.19
N HIS A 177 9.03 6.08 -10.00
CA HIS A 177 8.16 6.37 -11.15
C HIS A 177 6.70 6.51 -10.67
N PRO A 178 5.99 7.62 -10.94
CA PRO A 178 4.68 7.89 -10.34
C PRO A 178 3.56 6.94 -10.79
N GLU A 179 3.78 6.18 -11.87
CA GLU A 179 2.86 5.13 -12.31
C GLU A 179 2.87 3.92 -11.36
N THR A 180 4.06 3.47 -10.92
CA THR A 180 4.22 2.28 -10.06
C THR A 180 4.40 2.63 -8.59
N SER A 181 5.02 3.77 -8.28
CA SER A 181 5.35 4.22 -6.94
C SER A 181 4.29 5.19 -6.40
N GLY A 182 3.65 4.81 -5.29
CA GLY A 182 2.77 5.70 -4.53
C GLY A 182 3.51 6.96 -4.08
N THR A 183 4.69 6.80 -3.47
CA THR A 183 5.53 7.93 -3.02
C THR A 183 5.81 8.95 -4.12
N ALA A 184 6.10 8.49 -5.34
CA ALA A 184 6.36 9.40 -6.47
C ALA A 184 5.08 10.08 -6.96
N TYR A 185 3.92 9.41 -6.89
CA TYR A 185 2.64 10.04 -7.15
C TYR A 185 2.31 11.10 -6.08
N THR A 186 2.50 10.80 -4.80
CA THR A 186 2.37 11.76 -3.70
C THR A 186 3.32 12.96 -3.89
N ALA A 187 4.54 12.73 -4.38
CA ALA A 187 5.47 13.81 -4.73
C ALA A 187 4.96 14.68 -5.88
N LEU A 188 4.47 14.07 -6.96
CA LEU A 188 3.85 14.79 -8.08
C LEU A 188 2.67 15.65 -7.59
N ALA A 189 1.73 15.06 -6.86
CA ALA A 189 0.57 15.75 -6.30
C ALA A 189 0.97 16.88 -5.33
N THR A 190 1.98 16.65 -4.48
CA THR A 190 2.52 17.67 -3.58
C THR A 190 3.08 18.86 -4.35
N LEU A 191 3.89 18.61 -5.38
CA LEU A 191 4.49 19.68 -6.18
C LEU A 191 3.41 20.49 -6.92
N VAL A 192 2.38 19.82 -7.45
CA VAL A 192 1.22 20.49 -8.06
C VAL A 192 0.50 21.38 -7.05
N GLN A 193 0.31 20.94 -5.81
CA GLN A 193 -0.32 21.73 -4.75
C GLN A 193 0.55 22.90 -4.27
N LEU A 194 1.88 22.73 -4.27
CA LEU A 194 2.82 23.78 -3.86
C LEU A 194 2.99 24.87 -4.92
N PHE A 195 3.16 24.48 -6.19
CA PHE A 195 3.59 25.38 -7.25
C PHE A 195 2.48 25.72 -8.26
N GLY A 196 1.35 25.02 -8.20
CA GLY A 196 0.40 24.98 -9.30
C GLY A 196 0.89 24.05 -10.40
N GLU A 197 -0.04 23.51 -11.19
CA GLU A 197 0.27 22.41 -12.10
C GLU A 197 1.34 22.77 -13.14
N ASP A 198 1.18 23.88 -13.88
CA ASP A 198 2.12 24.20 -14.96
C ASP A 198 3.55 24.46 -14.46
N GLU A 199 3.71 25.15 -13.32
CA GLU A 199 5.03 25.35 -12.73
C GLU A 199 5.58 24.04 -12.14
N ALA A 200 4.74 23.18 -11.56
CA ALA A 200 5.17 21.87 -11.08
C ALA A 200 5.73 21.00 -12.22
N PHE A 201 5.07 20.98 -13.37
CA PHE A 201 5.56 20.24 -14.54
C PHE A 201 6.81 20.87 -15.15
N ALA A 202 6.92 22.20 -15.18
CA ALA A 202 8.14 22.89 -15.58
C ALA A 202 9.30 22.55 -14.63
N TYR A 203 9.06 22.53 -13.32
CA TYR A 203 10.01 22.10 -12.30
C TYR A 203 10.43 20.64 -12.49
N LEU A 204 9.48 19.72 -12.70
CA LEU A 204 9.78 18.31 -12.94
C LEU A 204 10.65 18.11 -14.19
N GLY A 205 10.45 18.91 -15.24
CA GLY A 205 11.32 18.92 -16.41
C GLY A 205 12.76 19.32 -16.09
N ARG A 206 12.94 20.33 -15.23
CA ARG A 206 14.28 20.74 -14.74
C ARG A 206 14.91 19.69 -13.83
N LEU A 207 14.13 19.14 -12.89
CA LEU A 207 14.55 18.07 -11.98
C LEU A 207 14.95 16.81 -12.76
N GLY A 208 14.20 16.45 -13.79
CA GLY A 208 14.42 15.26 -14.61
C GLY A 208 15.81 15.23 -15.25
N ALA A 209 16.40 16.40 -15.56
CA ALA A 209 17.78 16.49 -16.05
C ALA A 209 18.84 16.05 -15.02
N ASN A 210 18.46 16.00 -13.73
CA ASN A 210 19.29 15.56 -12.62
C ASN A 210 18.95 14.14 -12.14
N VAL A 211 17.83 13.57 -12.56
CA VAL A 211 17.41 12.22 -12.19
C VAL A 211 18.23 11.18 -12.96
N SER A 212 18.92 10.31 -12.24
CA SER A 212 19.67 9.18 -12.81
C SER A 212 18.79 8.00 -13.17
N SER A 213 17.75 7.75 -12.38
CA SER A 213 16.81 6.66 -12.60
C SER A 213 15.49 6.90 -11.89
N TYR A 214 14.39 6.48 -12.53
CA TYR A 214 13.09 6.36 -11.90
C TYR A 214 12.92 4.94 -11.33
N THR A 215 12.84 4.81 -10.02
CA THR A 215 12.74 3.50 -9.36
C THR A 215 11.30 3.00 -9.34
N LYS A 216 11.13 1.67 -9.38
CA LYS A 216 9.81 1.06 -9.28
C LYS A 216 9.15 1.30 -7.91
N SER A 217 9.94 1.16 -6.84
CA SER A 217 9.53 1.37 -5.44
C SER A 217 9.88 2.78 -4.97
N GLY A 218 9.04 3.36 -4.11
CA GLY A 218 9.23 4.71 -3.54
C GLY A 218 10.28 4.83 -2.45
N ALA A 219 10.57 3.73 -1.73
CA ALA A 219 11.62 3.70 -0.70
C ALA A 219 13.03 3.44 -1.28
N ALA A 220 13.11 2.92 -2.52
CA ALA A 220 14.38 2.57 -3.14
C ALA A 220 15.38 3.74 -3.28
N PRO A 221 14.96 4.98 -3.62
CA PRO A 221 15.87 6.12 -3.76
C PRO A 221 16.64 6.43 -2.48
N VAL A 222 15.99 6.40 -1.31
CA VAL A 222 16.68 6.72 -0.06
C VAL A 222 17.60 5.59 0.41
N LYS A 223 17.25 4.33 0.12
CA LYS A 223 18.16 3.19 0.31
C LYS A 223 19.38 3.28 -0.63
N ALA A 224 19.21 3.77 -1.85
CA ALA A 224 20.33 4.03 -2.77
C ALA A 224 21.23 5.15 -2.26
N ALA A 225 20.65 6.25 -1.76
CA ALA A 225 21.42 7.34 -1.13
C ALA A 225 22.18 6.85 0.12
N ALA A 226 21.56 6.00 0.94
CA ALA A 226 22.17 5.40 2.12
C ALA A 226 23.44 4.61 1.79
N ARG A 227 23.40 3.81 0.71
CA ARG A 227 24.55 3.05 0.19
C ARG A 227 25.57 3.88 -0.58
N GLY A 228 25.22 5.10 -0.96
CA GLY A 228 26.04 5.97 -1.81
C GLY A 228 25.96 5.65 -3.30
N ASP A 229 24.93 4.92 -3.75
CA ASP A 229 24.68 4.64 -5.17
C ASP A 229 24.17 5.88 -5.92
N THR A 230 23.55 6.82 -5.19
CA THR A 230 23.10 8.13 -5.67
C THR A 230 23.37 9.18 -4.59
N LEU A 231 23.45 10.46 -4.94
CA LEU A 231 23.65 11.51 -3.93
C LEU A 231 22.36 11.78 -3.15
N ILE A 232 21.24 11.96 -3.85
CA ILE A 232 19.95 12.38 -3.29
C ILE A 232 18.88 11.35 -3.62
N GLY A 233 18.11 10.94 -2.61
CA GLY A 233 16.91 10.13 -2.77
C GLY A 233 15.67 10.89 -2.32
N ILE A 234 14.71 11.08 -3.23
CA ILE A 234 13.38 11.63 -2.90
C ILE A 234 12.50 10.48 -2.43
N SER A 235 11.96 10.59 -1.21
CA SER A 235 11.18 9.52 -0.57
C SER A 235 10.38 10.06 0.63
N PHE A 236 9.75 9.20 1.42
CA PHE A 236 9.21 9.61 2.71
C PHE A 236 10.33 9.75 3.75
N ILE A 237 10.19 10.74 4.63
CA ILE A 237 11.20 11.12 5.63
C ILE A 237 11.45 9.96 6.60
N HIS A 238 10.42 9.18 6.95
CA HIS A 238 10.57 8.05 7.86
C HIS A 238 11.50 6.96 7.30
N ASP A 239 11.53 6.73 5.98
CA ASP A 239 12.46 5.79 5.36
C ASP A 239 13.90 6.28 5.51
N ALA A 240 14.12 7.59 5.35
CA ALA A 240 15.43 8.21 5.56
C ALA A 240 15.89 8.11 7.02
N VAL A 241 14.96 8.27 7.98
CA VAL A 241 15.24 8.07 9.41
C VAL A 241 15.68 6.63 9.65
N THR A 242 14.96 5.64 9.12
CA THR A 242 15.32 4.22 9.27
C THR A 242 16.76 3.97 8.79
N GLN A 243 17.12 4.47 7.61
CA GLN A 243 18.49 4.33 7.08
C GLN A 243 19.54 5.05 7.92
N LYS A 244 19.21 6.23 8.47
CA LYS A 244 20.11 7.00 9.33
C LYS A 244 20.36 6.33 10.68
N LEU A 245 19.31 5.76 11.30
CA LEU A 245 19.44 4.98 12.53
C LEU A 245 20.26 3.70 12.33
N ALA A 246 20.24 3.14 11.12
CA ALA A 246 21.11 2.04 10.72
C ALA A 246 22.58 2.47 10.47
N GLY A 247 22.92 3.74 10.66
CA GLY A 247 24.29 4.26 10.58
C GLY A 247 24.66 4.90 9.24
N SER A 248 23.71 5.06 8.32
CA SER A 248 24.00 5.69 7.02
C SER A 248 24.23 7.20 7.18
N PRO A 249 25.14 7.81 6.40
CA PRO A 249 25.50 9.23 6.51
C PRO A 249 24.46 10.14 5.84
N LEU A 250 23.17 9.94 6.13
CA LEU A 250 22.10 10.71 5.53
C LEU A 250 21.81 12.00 6.31
N VAL A 251 21.66 13.09 5.55
CA VAL A 251 21.00 14.30 6.01
C VAL A 251 19.61 14.32 5.41
N ILE A 252 18.62 14.45 6.30
CA ILE A 252 17.19 14.36 5.98
C ILE A 252 16.66 15.79 5.86
N VAL A 253 15.89 16.05 4.81
CA VAL A 253 15.41 17.40 4.49
C VAL A 253 13.90 17.37 4.29
N ALA A 254 13.22 18.16 5.13
CA ALA A 254 11.87 18.65 4.87
C ALA A 254 12.01 19.96 4.05
N PRO A 255 11.58 20.01 2.78
CA PRO A 255 11.93 21.12 1.90
C PRO A 255 11.32 22.47 2.32
N CYS A 256 12.06 23.55 2.12
CA CYS A 256 11.74 24.88 2.65
C CYS A 256 10.46 25.51 2.08
N GLU A 257 10.06 25.16 0.86
CA GLU A 257 8.81 25.59 0.23
C GLU A 257 7.59 24.97 0.92
N GLY A 258 7.81 23.84 1.57
CA GLY A 258 6.81 22.96 2.17
C GLY A 258 6.81 21.58 1.52
N THR A 259 6.03 20.68 2.10
CA THR A 259 5.92 19.29 1.64
C THR A 259 4.54 18.71 1.90
N GLY A 260 4.26 17.57 1.29
CA GLY A 260 3.04 16.80 1.51
C GLY A 260 3.31 15.59 2.37
N TYR A 261 2.30 14.72 2.45
CA TYR A 261 2.37 13.51 3.24
C TYR A 261 1.50 12.43 2.61
N GLU A 262 1.79 11.18 2.96
CA GLU A 262 0.88 10.07 2.73
C GLU A 262 0.07 9.73 3.97
N ILE A 263 -1.06 9.10 3.73
CA ILE A 263 -1.73 8.23 4.70
C ILE A 263 -1.57 6.80 4.19
N GLY A 264 -0.86 5.96 4.94
CA GLY A 264 -0.90 4.52 4.74
C GLY A 264 -2.25 3.97 5.14
N ALA A 265 -2.80 2.99 4.41
CA ALA A 265 -4.16 2.51 4.69
C ALA A 265 -4.32 0.99 4.61
N VAL A 266 -5.43 0.49 5.12
CA VAL A 266 -5.90 -0.89 4.94
C VAL A 266 -7.25 -0.89 4.24
N SER A 267 -7.44 -1.82 3.30
CA SER A 267 -8.69 -1.99 2.57
C SER A 267 -9.01 -3.45 2.35
N LEU A 268 -10.29 -3.80 2.49
CA LEU A 268 -10.80 -5.14 2.19
C LEU A 268 -11.21 -5.18 0.72
N ILE A 269 -10.87 -6.25 0.02
CA ILE A 269 -11.19 -6.41 -1.40
C ILE A 269 -12.64 -6.87 -1.54
N LYS A 270 -13.40 -6.17 -2.39
CA LYS A 270 -14.78 -6.54 -2.72
C LYS A 270 -14.80 -7.90 -3.40
N GLY A 271 -15.66 -8.79 -2.92
CA GLY A 271 -15.72 -10.16 -3.45
C GLY A 271 -14.60 -11.08 -2.94
N SER A 272 -13.86 -10.67 -1.90
CA SER A 272 -12.97 -11.55 -1.14
C SER A 272 -13.68 -12.87 -0.79
N ARG A 273 -12.94 -13.98 -0.90
CA ARG A 273 -13.43 -15.32 -0.56
C ARG A 273 -13.31 -15.60 0.94
N ASN A 274 -12.57 -14.77 1.66
CA ASN A 274 -12.29 -14.88 3.09
C ASN A 274 -12.70 -13.61 3.86
N PRO A 275 -13.95 -13.11 3.75
CA PRO A 275 -14.33 -11.79 4.28
C PRO A 275 -14.18 -11.67 5.80
N GLU A 276 -14.44 -12.74 6.57
CA GLU A 276 -14.26 -12.70 8.02
C GLU A 276 -12.78 -12.66 8.43
N LEU A 277 -11.90 -13.35 7.68
CA LEU A 277 -10.45 -13.28 7.92
C LEU A 277 -9.89 -11.91 7.54
N ALA A 278 -10.41 -11.32 6.46
CA ALA A 278 -10.03 -9.98 6.01
C ALA A 278 -10.38 -8.92 7.07
N ARG A 279 -11.56 -9.03 7.71
CA ARG A 279 -11.95 -8.17 8.84
C ARG A 279 -11.06 -8.38 10.06
N LEU A 280 -10.74 -9.63 10.40
CA LEU A 280 -9.84 -9.94 11.52
C LEU A 280 -8.45 -9.31 11.31
N PHE A 281 -7.93 -9.37 10.09
CA PHE A 281 -6.66 -8.71 9.75
C PHE A 281 -6.76 -7.19 9.82
N ALA A 282 -7.85 -6.60 9.31
CA ALA A 282 -8.08 -5.16 9.39
C ALA A 282 -8.17 -4.66 10.84
N ASP A 283 -8.86 -5.41 11.70
CA ASP A 283 -8.90 -5.13 13.15
C ASP A 283 -7.50 -5.21 13.76
N PHE A 284 -6.76 -6.27 13.46
CA PHE A 284 -5.41 -6.45 13.98
C PHE A 284 -4.49 -5.30 13.58
N THR A 285 -4.43 -4.91 12.31
CA THR A 285 -3.55 -3.82 11.87
C THR A 285 -3.93 -2.46 12.43
N LEU A 286 -5.20 -2.22 12.76
CA LEU A 286 -5.66 -0.98 13.37
C LEU A 286 -5.50 -0.97 14.89
N SER A 287 -5.22 -2.13 15.50
CA SER A 287 -4.95 -2.25 16.94
C SER A 287 -3.55 -1.70 17.32
N PRO A 288 -3.32 -1.37 18.60
CA PRO A 288 -1.99 -1.03 19.10
C PRO A 288 -0.94 -2.13 18.87
N GLU A 289 -1.36 -3.40 18.93
CA GLU A 289 -0.47 -4.55 18.71
C GLU A 289 -0.02 -4.61 17.24
N GLY A 290 -0.95 -4.49 16.30
CA GLY A 290 -0.63 -4.48 14.88
C GLY A 290 0.24 -3.28 14.50
N GLN A 291 -0.05 -2.09 15.01
CA GLN A 291 0.78 -0.91 14.70
C GLN A 291 2.18 -0.98 15.34
N ALA A 292 2.35 -1.67 16.46
CA ALA A 292 3.66 -1.89 17.07
C ALA A 292 4.62 -2.71 16.18
N THR A 293 4.10 -3.49 15.22
CA THR A 293 4.92 -4.25 14.26
C THR A 293 5.81 -3.33 13.41
N GLY A 294 5.39 -2.08 13.16
CA GLY A 294 6.19 -1.11 12.41
C GLY A 294 7.47 -0.76 13.17
N ALA A 295 7.34 -0.38 14.44
CA ALA A 295 8.50 -0.08 15.28
C ALA A 295 9.40 -1.32 15.49
N GLN A 296 8.81 -2.51 15.61
CA GLN A 296 9.56 -3.78 15.71
C GLN A 296 10.38 -4.05 14.44
N ALA A 297 9.86 -3.69 13.27
CA ALA A 297 10.53 -3.75 11.99
C ALA A 297 11.47 -2.55 11.72
N GLY A 298 11.73 -1.71 12.73
CA GLY A 298 12.62 -0.54 12.61
C GLY A 298 12.00 0.64 11.84
N GLN A 299 10.70 0.60 11.57
CA GLN A 299 10.00 1.64 10.81
C GLN A 299 9.59 2.82 11.69
N ASN A 300 9.50 4.00 11.08
CA ASN A 300 9.39 5.28 11.78
C ASN A 300 8.19 6.13 11.32
N GLN A 301 7.17 5.52 10.72
CA GLN A 301 5.91 6.22 10.42
C GLN A 301 5.19 6.63 11.71
N ILE A 302 4.29 7.62 11.59
CA ILE A 302 3.40 7.99 12.69
C ILE A 302 2.22 7.00 12.70
N PRO A 303 2.03 6.20 13.77
CA PRO A 303 0.91 5.27 13.88
C PRO A 303 -0.44 6.01 13.93
N ALA A 304 -1.48 5.42 13.33
CA ALA A 304 -2.83 5.98 13.35
C ALA A 304 -3.55 5.79 14.69
N ASN A 305 -3.28 4.73 15.45
CA ASN A 305 -3.99 4.44 16.69
C ASN A 305 -3.41 5.29 17.83
N ALA A 306 -4.25 6.07 18.51
CA ALA A 306 -3.81 6.97 19.58
C ALA A 306 -3.25 6.24 20.81
N LYS A 307 -3.50 4.93 20.93
CA LYS A 307 -2.97 4.06 21.99
C LYS A 307 -1.71 3.31 21.57
N ALA A 308 -1.29 3.39 20.31
CA ALA A 308 -0.03 2.82 19.85
C ALA A 308 1.15 3.69 20.31
N ALA A 309 2.29 3.06 20.56
CA ALA A 309 3.51 3.80 20.88
C ALA A 309 4.05 4.51 19.63
N LEU A 310 4.25 5.83 19.72
CA LEU A 310 4.96 6.58 18.70
C LEU A 310 6.45 6.16 18.71
N PRO A 311 7.04 5.73 17.57
CA PRO A 311 8.48 5.49 17.51
C PRO A 311 9.26 6.72 17.96
N ALA A 312 10.29 6.54 18.79
CA ALA A 312 11.04 7.67 19.36
C ALA A 312 11.73 8.55 18.29
N ALA A 313 12.00 7.97 17.12
CA ALA A 313 12.59 8.66 15.98
C ALA A 313 11.56 9.00 14.88
N ALA A 314 10.26 8.80 15.12
CA ALA A 314 9.23 9.20 14.18
C ALA A 314 9.36 10.70 13.87
N PRO A 315 9.33 11.12 12.60
CA PRO A 315 9.44 12.52 12.25
C PRO A 315 8.30 13.33 12.87
N ASP A 316 8.63 14.44 13.52
CA ASP A 316 7.62 15.38 14.03
C ASP A 316 7.12 16.26 12.87
N ILE A 317 6.01 15.84 12.26
CA ILE A 317 5.38 16.54 11.14
C ILE A 317 4.93 17.96 11.54
N SER A 318 4.67 18.23 12.82
CA SER A 318 4.24 19.57 13.28
C SER A 318 5.32 20.64 13.14
N LEU A 319 6.59 20.23 13.01
CA LEU A 319 7.72 21.12 12.79
C LEU A 319 7.98 21.40 11.30
N MET A 320 7.20 20.80 10.40
CA MET A 320 7.36 20.91 8.95
C MET A 320 6.29 21.83 8.36
N ARG A 321 6.64 22.54 7.30
CA ARG A 321 5.66 23.28 6.51
C ARG A 321 4.89 22.29 5.64
N MET A 322 3.68 21.94 6.04
CA MET A 322 2.85 20.97 5.31
C MET A 322 1.87 21.68 4.38
N VAL A 323 1.63 21.11 3.20
CA VAL A 323 0.41 21.41 2.44
C VAL A 323 -0.79 20.77 3.15
N ASP A 324 -1.96 21.40 3.02
CA ASP A 324 -3.22 20.74 3.30
C ASP A 324 -3.53 19.81 2.12
N TYR A 325 -3.01 18.58 2.19
CA TYR A 325 -3.02 17.66 1.06
C TYR A 325 -4.46 17.27 0.69
N ASP A 326 -4.88 17.59 -0.53
CA ASP A 326 -6.23 17.32 -1.05
C ASP A 326 -6.38 15.87 -1.55
N PHE A 327 -6.54 14.94 -0.60
CA PHE A 327 -6.77 13.53 -0.92
C PHE A 327 -8.03 13.30 -1.77
N ALA A 328 -9.05 14.15 -1.67
CA ALA A 328 -10.29 13.96 -2.43
C ALA A 328 -10.05 14.19 -3.94
N THR A 329 -9.27 15.22 -4.28
CA THR A 329 -8.88 15.50 -5.68
C THR A 329 -7.84 14.51 -6.18
N PHE A 330 -6.70 14.38 -5.48
CA PHE A 330 -5.56 13.58 -5.94
C PHE A 330 -5.74 12.07 -5.75
N GLY A 331 -6.64 11.65 -4.86
CA GLY A 331 -7.10 10.27 -4.73
C GLY A 331 -8.21 9.89 -5.71
N SER A 332 -8.62 10.77 -6.63
CA SER A 332 -9.61 10.42 -7.65
C SER A 332 -8.97 9.70 -8.85
N PRO A 333 -9.62 8.68 -9.44
CA PRO A 333 -9.08 7.98 -10.63
C PRO A 333 -8.87 8.90 -11.82
N ALA A 334 -9.77 9.88 -12.01
CA ALA A 334 -9.71 10.83 -13.12
C ALA A 334 -8.47 11.72 -13.01
N GLU A 335 -8.23 12.30 -11.83
CA GLU A 335 -7.10 13.21 -11.63
C GLU A 335 -5.76 12.49 -11.72
N ARG A 336 -5.63 11.31 -11.08
CA ARG A 336 -4.41 10.51 -11.22
C ARG A 336 -4.13 10.17 -12.67
N SER A 337 -5.13 9.68 -13.40
CA SER A 337 -4.96 9.34 -14.82
C SER A 337 -4.52 10.55 -15.64
N ARG A 338 -5.09 11.73 -15.37
CA ARG A 338 -4.75 12.98 -16.07
C ARG A 338 -3.32 13.41 -15.81
N LEU A 339 -2.90 13.45 -14.55
CA LEU A 339 -1.54 13.85 -14.16
C LEU A 339 -0.49 12.87 -14.68
N LEU A 340 -0.74 11.56 -14.60
CA LEU A 340 0.17 10.54 -15.14
C LEU A 340 0.30 10.61 -16.66
N LYS A 341 -0.80 10.83 -17.39
CA LYS A 341 -0.75 11.03 -18.85
C LYS A 341 0.04 12.28 -19.22
N ARG A 342 -0.09 13.36 -18.43
CA ARG A 342 0.72 14.57 -18.62
C ARG A 342 2.20 14.29 -18.34
N PHE A 343 2.51 13.61 -17.24
CA PHE A 343 3.86 13.20 -16.87
C PHE A 343 4.51 12.35 -17.96
N ALA A 344 3.84 11.30 -18.41
CA ALA A 344 4.34 10.43 -19.47
C ALA A 344 4.59 11.20 -20.78
N ARG A 345 3.73 12.16 -21.12
CA ARG A 345 3.91 13.00 -22.31
C ARG A 345 5.10 13.94 -22.19
N GLU A 346 5.25 14.63 -21.06
CA GLU A 346 6.21 15.75 -20.93
C GLU A 346 7.59 15.30 -20.44
N MET A 347 7.69 14.23 -19.65
CA MET A 347 8.94 13.75 -19.06
C MET A 347 9.66 12.69 -19.89
N THR A 348 8.98 12.10 -20.88
CA THR A 348 9.61 11.19 -21.88
C THR A 348 10.25 11.97 -23.03
N LEU A 349 9.83 13.24 -23.25
CA LEU A 349 10.39 14.10 -24.30
C LEU A 349 11.71 14.78 -23.92
N THR A 350 12.11 14.69 -22.64
CA THR A 350 13.32 15.31 -22.08
C THR A 350 14.44 14.31 -21.75
N GLN A 351 14.22 13.02 -22.00
CA GLN A 351 15.25 11.96 -21.91
C GLN A 351 15.92 11.69 -23.26
#